data_AF-A0AAV7FEV1-F1
#
_entry.id   AF-A0AAV7FEV1-F1
#
_cell.length_a   1.000
_cell.length_b   1.000
_cell.length_c   1.000
_cell.angle_alpha   90.00
_cell.angle_beta   90.00
_cell.angle_gamma   90.00
#
_symmetry.space_group_name_H-M   'P 1'
#
loop_
_entity.id
_entity.type
_entity.pdbx_description
1 polymer ?
#
loop_
_entity_poly.entity_id
_entity_poly.type
_entity_poly.pdbx_seq_one_letter_code
_entity_poly.pdbx_strand_id
1 'polypeptide(L)'
;MTKKGMPSAATNLWVLLGLGIAGIIFITRKLKKTVREDFGAFVERLQLLPPPQPAPPKAPHLLAGLAFAVADAFDIEGYVTGFGDPEWSRTHENASQTSLAVSVVVEGGATCVGKTVITEMGYSIFGGDKHYEAPTNPVAPARICGGSSSGSAVAVAAELVDFSLGIDSIGGVRVPAACCGVLGFRPSHGAITNTGVIPVSPSLDTIGWFAKDPSVLRRVGHVILQLGYAESRPRHVIIADDCFQLLKIPKARVTQVVIKSTEKLFGKQVLSHTNIGDYMASKVPSLKHFHNKKKNGELRVSSLKSLSNAMQLLHRHEFKSHHEEWINSTKPIVDPVVSACMKTDELLEASISSCQKIRNEARFALNSLLKDDGILVIPTLADLPPKVGAKEAFSEEYQTRALSLLAIVSMSGCCQVTLPLGSHDKCPISVSFIARHGGDRFLLDTVKAMFATLQEQVDVVSKSDLSNNAISQEESAEIAKEKGNNAFKERQWQKAVSFYSEAIKLSGKNATYYSNRAAAYLGLGSFLQAEADCSAAINLDTKNVKAYLRRGTAREMLGYYKEAIEDFRYALVLEPTNKTATLAVNRLKLF
;
A
#
# COMPACT_ATOMS: atom_id res chain seq x y z
N MET A 1 40.55 7.21 69.00
CA MET A 1 39.33 7.94 68.61
C MET A 1 39.40 8.25 67.12
N THR A 2 38.50 7.64 66.36
CA THR A 2 38.42 7.59 64.90
C THR A 2 37.87 8.89 64.29
N LYS A 3 38.52 9.42 63.26
CA LYS A 3 37.93 10.39 62.31
C LYS A 3 37.69 9.69 60.97
N LYS A 4 36.43 9.72 60.54
CA LYS A 4 35.91 9.27 59.24
C LYS A 4 36.45 10.14 58.09
N GLY A 5 36.66 9.51 56.94
CA GLY A 5 36.68 10.14 55.62
C GLY A 5 35.87 9.28 54.64
N MET A 6 34.78 9.83 54.12
CA MET A 6 33.85 9.22 53.15
C MET A 6 34.49 9.07 51.76
N PRO A 7 34.22 8.00 50.98
CA PRO A 7 34.29 8.06 49.53
C PRO A 7 32.99 8.60 48.93
N SER A 8 33.13 9.41 47.89
CA SER A 8 32.10 10.24 47.26
C SER A 8 31.04 9.43 46.52
N ALA A 9 29.77 9.73 46.81
CA ALA A 9 28.59 9.27 46.04
C ALA A 9 28.54 9.80 44.59
N ALA A 10 29.42 10.73 44.22
CA ALA A 10 29.45 11.34 42.89
C ALA A 10 29.94 10.38 41.78
N THR A 11 30.83 9.43 42.10
CA THR A 11 31.48 8.57 41.09
C THR A 11 30.52 7.52 40.52
N ASN A 12 29.53 7.08 41.30
CA ASN A 12 28.55 6.07 40.85
C ASN A 12 27.43 6.67 39.99
N LEU A 13 27.15 7.97 40.11
CA LEU A 13 26.09 8.63 39.33
C LEU A 13 26.50 8.84 37.86
N TRP A 14 27.79 9.14 37.60
CA TRP A 14 28.33 9.31 36.25
C TRP A 14 28.43 7.99 35.48
N VAL A 15 28.72 6.88 36.16
CA VAL A 15 28.74 5.53 35.54
C VAL A 15 27.32 5.07 35.19
N LEU A 16 26.34 5.35 36.05
CA LEU A 16 24.92 5.06 35.78
C LEU A 16 24.32 5.94 34.68
N LEU A 17 24.68 7.24 34.63
CA LEU A 17 24.30 8.12 33.50
C LEU A 17 25.00 7.69 32.20
N GLY A 18 26.26 7.28 32.26
CA GLY A 18 27.02 6.79 31.10
C GLY A 18 26.44 5.50 30.50
N LEU A 19 26.02 4.55 31.34
CA LEU A 19 25.34 3.32 30.92
C LEU A 19 23.91 3.58 30.43
N GLY A 20 23.19 4.54 31.02
CA GLY A 20 21.87 4.96 30.58
C GLY A 20 21.90 5.64 29.21
N ILE A 21 22.84 6.56 29.00
CA ILE A 21 23.04 7.25 27.71
C ILE A 21 23.60 6.28 26.67
N ALA A 22 24.55 5.39 27.01
CA ALA A 22 25.03 4.36 26.10
C ALA A 22 23.93 3.35 25.74
N GLY A 23 23.05 2.99 26.67
CA GLY A 23 21.88 2.16 26.45
C GLY A 23 20.82 2.84 25.57
N ILE A 24 20.57 4.15 25.77
CA ILE A 24 19.69 4.95 24.91
C ILE A 24 20.30 5.15 23.52
N ILE A 25 21.62 5.32 23.39
CA ILE A 25 22.34 5.37 22.10
C ILE A 25 22.33 4.01 21.41
N PHE A 26 22.43 2.89 22.14
CA PHE A 26 22.30 1.55 21.58
C PHE A 26 20.86 1.22 21.16
N ILE A 27 19.86 1.66 21.93
CA ILE A 27 18.44 1.50 21.58
C ILE A 27 18.07 2.40 20.39
N THR A 28 18.58 3.63 20.32
CA THR A 28 18.36 4.52 19.16
C THR A 28 19.15 4.09 17.91
N ARG A 29 20.33 3.48 18.05
CA ARG A 29 21.05 2.81 16.94
C ARG A 29 20.37 1.53 16.47
N LYS A 30 19.73 0.76 17.36
CA LYS A 30 18.90 -0.41 16.97
C LYS A 30 17.59 -0.04 16.28
N LEU A 31 17.15 1.22 16.33
CA LEU A 31 15.88 1.67 15.78
C LEU A 31 15.98 2.43 14.43
N LYS A 32 17.18 2.66 13.90
CA LYS A 32 17.37 3.08 12.51
C LYS A 32 17.99 1.94 11.73
N LYS A 33 17.16 1.04 11.20
CA LYS A 33 17.58 0.12 10.14
C LYS A 33 18.11 1.00 9.00
N THR A 34 19.42 0.97 8.75
CA THR A 34 20.04 1.72 7.66
C THR A 34 19.41 1.21 6.38
N VAL A 35 18.64 2.05 5.69
CA VAL A 35 18.07 1.70 4.39
C VAL A 35 19.25 1.54 3.44
N ARG A 36 19.38 0.36 2.82
CA ARG A 36 20.40 0.11 1.80
C ARG A 36 20.22 1.11 0.66
N GLU A 37 21.31 1.52 0.01
CA GLU A 37 21.27 2.52 -1.06
C GLU A 37 20.31 2.12 -2.20
N ASP A 38 20.25 0.82 -2.51
CA ASP A 38 19.35 0.25 -3.51
C ASP A 38 18.06 -0.34 -2.92
N PHE A 39 17.75 0.00 -1.67
CA PHE A 39 16.62 -0.54 -0.90
C PHE A 39 16.63 -2.08 -0.77
N GLY A 40 17.76 -2.74 -1.05
CA GLY A 40 17.85 -4.20 -1.10
C GLY A 40 17.16 -4.80 -2.32
N ALA A 41 16.96 -4.04 -3.39
CA ALA A 41 16.23 -4.52 -4.58
C ALA A 41 17.01 -5.57 -5.39
N PHE A 42 18.34 -5.58 -5.31
CA PHE A 42 19.20 -6.38 -6.18
C PHE A 42 19.92 -7.50 -5.44
N VAL A 43 19.99 -8.67 -6.09
CA VAL A 43 20.88 -9.77 -5.67
C VAL A 43 22.25 -9.64 -6.33
N GLU A 44 22.28 -9.16 -7.58
CA GLU A 44 23.49 -9.07 -8.37
C GLU A 44 23.42 -7.90 -9.35
N ARG A 45 24.53 -7.19 -9.52
CA ARG A 45 24.73 -6.13 -10.51
C ARG A 45 25.44 -6.72 -11.72
N LEU A 46 24.91 -6.48 -12.90
CA LEU A 46 25.52 -6.88 -14.17
C LEU A 46 25.16 -5.88 -15.26
N GLN A 47 25.76 -6.01 -16.44
CA GLN A 47 25.40 -5.18 -17.58
C GLN A 47 25.27 -6.00 -18.86
N LEU A 48 24.05 -6.05 -19.42
CA LEU A 48 23.83 -6.52 -20.79
C LEU A 48 23.55 -5.30 -21.66
N LEU A 49 24.48 -5.00 -22.57
CA LEU A 49 24.39 -3.84 -23.45
C LEU A 49 23.51 -4.16 -24.67
N PRO A 50 22.67 -3.22 -25.11
CA PRO A 50 21.92 -3.37 -26.35
C PRO A 50 22.84 -3.36 -27.58
N PRO A 51 22.37 -3.85 -28.73
CA PRO A 51 23.09 -3.69 -29.98
C PRO A 51 23.24 -2.19 -30.33
N PRO A 52 24.25 -1.82 -31.14
CA PRO A 52 24.41 -0.46 -31.63
C PRO A 52 23.14 0.07 -32.29
N GLN A 53 22.91 1.38 -32.17
CA GLN A 53 21.77 2.01 -32.82
C GLN A 53 21.85 1.85 -34.35
N PRO A 54 20.72 1.60 -35.03
CA PRO A 54 20.71 1.54 -36.48
C PRO A 54 21.20 2.86 -37.10
N ALA A 55 22.01 2.78 -38.16
CA ALA A 55 22.41 3.98 -38.89
C ALA A 55 21.20 4.63 -39.59
N PRO A 56 21.13 5.98 -39.65
CA PRO A 56 20.10 6.67 -40.44
C PRO A 56 20.10 6.16 -41.89
N PRO A 57 18.92 5.96 -42.53
CA PRO A 57 17.59 6.45 -42.14
C PRO A 57 16.75 5.49 -41.29
N LYS A 58 17.31 4.38 -40.78
CA LYS A 58 16.54 3.43 -39.98
C LYS A 58 16.10 4.05 -38.65
N ALA A 59 14.88 3.74 -38.22
CA ALA A 59 14.35 4.22 -36.94
C ALA A 59 15.20 3.69 -35.77
N PRO A 60 15.40 4.50 -34.70
CA PRO A 60 16.11 4.05 -33.51
C PRO A 60 15.34 2.94 -32.80
N HIS A 61 16.07 2.17 -31.99
CA HIS A 61 15.48 1.12 -31.19
C HIS A 61 14.44 1.67 -30.21
N LEU A 62 13.30 0.97 -30.08
CA LEU A 62 12.16 1.49 -29.33
C LEU A 62 12.39 1.62 -27.84
N LEU A 63 13.39 0.96 -27.26
CA LEU A 63 13.78 1.06 -25.85
C LEU A 63 15.15 1.72 -25.67
N ALA A 64 15.68 2.37 -26.71
CA ALA A 64 16.95 3.08 -26.64
C ALA A 64 17.00 4.04 -25.44
N GLY A 65 18.10 3.95 -24.69
CA GLY A 65 18.37 4.80 -23.53
C GLY A 65 17.67 4.38 -22.24
N LEU A 66 16.87 3.31 -22.24
CA LEU A 66 16.22 2.81 -21.02
C LEU A 66 17.09 1.75 -20.33
N ALA A 67 17.14 1.81 -19.01
CA ALA A 67 17.73 0.79 -18.15
C ALA A 67 16.64 -0.09 -17.53
N PHE A 68 16.91 -1.40 -17.41
CA PHE A 68 16.00 -2.33 -16.78
C PHE A 68 16.70 -3.39 -15.93
N ALA A 69 15.95 -4.00 -15.03
CA ALA A 69 16.40 -5.13 -14.24
C ALA A 69 15.44 -6.31 -14.39
N VAL A 70 15.88 -7.52 -14.03
CA VAL A 70 15.05 -8.72 -14.09
C VAL A 70 15.03 -9.47 -12.78
N ALA A 71 13.91 -10.08 -12.41
CA ALA A 71 13.86 -10.96 -11.26
C ALA A 71 14.91 -12.08 -11.38
N ASP A 72 15.43 -12.56 -10.25
CA ASP A 72 16.37 -13.69 -10.19
C ASP A 72 15.68 -15.04 -10.45
N ALA A 73 14.89 -15.10 -11.51
CA ALA A 73 14.29 -16.29 -12.09
C ALA A 73 14.52 -16.37 -13.61
N PHE A 74 15.15 -15.33 -14.18
CA PHE A 74 15.48 -15.22 -15.60
C PHE A 74 16.95 -15.58 -15.81
N ASP A 75 17.19 -16.47 -16.75
CA ASP A 75 18.52 -16.84 -17.18
C ASP A 75 19.22 -15.68 -17.88
N ILE A 76 20.48 -15.48 -17.53
CA ILE A 76 21.42 -14.56 -18.17
C ILE A 76 22.69 -15.33 -18.41
N GLU A 77 23.14 -15.33 -19.67
CA GLU A 77 24.34 -16.06 -20.09
C GLU A 77 25.55 -15.74 -19.20
N GLY A 78 26.17 -16.78 -18.65
CA GLY A 78 27.35 -16.67 -17.80
C GLY A 78 27.06 -16.40 -16.31
N TYR A 79 25.80 -16.32 -15.90
CA TYR A 79 25.40 -16.11 -14.50
C TYR A 79 24.53 -17.26 -14.00
N VAL A 80 24.60 -17.56 -12.70
CA VAL A 80 23.69 -18.52 -12.05
C VAL A 80 22.34 -17.84 -11.83
N THR A 81 21.24 -18.56 -12.09
CA THR A 81 19.89 -18.15 -11.71
C THR A 81 19.55 -18.68 -10.33
N GLY A 82 19.48 -17.78 -9.34
CA GLY A 82 19.47 -18.17 -7.93
C GLY A 82 18.10 -18.49 -7.37
N PHE A 83 17.02 -18.09 -8.04
CA PHE A 83 15.64 -18.42 -7.69
C PHE A 83 15.24 -18.06 -6.25
N GLY A 84 15.89 -17.05 -5.67
CA GLY A 84 15.64 -16.65 -4.28
C GLY A 84 16.10 -17.68 -3.24
N ASP A 85 16.92 -18.68 -3.61
CA ASP A 85 17.45 -19.69 -2.69
C ASP A 85 18.99 -19.85 -2.88
N PRO A 86 19.80 -19.63 -1.82
CA PRO A 86 21.25 -19.77 -1.92
C PRO A 86 21.73 -21.19 -2.24
N GLU A 87 21.01 -22.20 -1.76
CA GLU A 87 21.32 -23.60 -2.03
C GLU A 87 21.01 -23.94 -3.48
N TRP A 88 19.92 -23.40 -4.03
CA TRP A 88 19.63 -23.48 -5.47
C TRP A 88 20.78 -22.90 -6.29
N SER A 89 21.28 -21.73 -5.90
CA SER A 89 22.43 -21.09 -6.54
C SER A 89 23.70 -21.94 -6.45
N ARG A 90 23.88 -22.68 -5.35
CA ARG A 90 25.06 -23.54 -5.12
C ARG A 90 25.04 -24.81 -5.97
N THR A 91 23.85 -25.33 -6.29
CA THR A 91 23.71 -26.60 -7.01
C THR A 91 23.48 -26.44 -8.51
N HIS A 92 23.24 -25.23 -9.00
CA HIS A 92 23.02 -24.96 -10.42
C HIS A 92 24.21 -24.25 -11.05
N GLU A 93 24.50 -24.59 -12.30
CA GLU A 93 25.57 -23.99 -13.08
C GLU A 93 25.13 -22.66 -13.69
N ASN A 94 26.10 -21.92 -14.25
CA ASN A 94 25.81 -20.71 -15.01
C ASN A 94 24.91 -21.04 -16.20
N ALA A 95 23.93 -20.17 -16.48
CA ALA A 95 23.09 -20.31 -17.65
C ALA A 95 23.93 -20.21 -18.93
N SER A 96 23.68 -21.12 -19.88
CA SER A 96 24.37 -21.13 -21.18
C SER A 96 23.82 -20.11 -22.16
N GLN A 97 22.63 -19.58 -21.91
CA GLN A 97 21.94 -18.62 -22.77
C GLN A 97 21.11 -17.66 -21.94
N THR A 98 20.95 -16.45 -22.45
CA THR A 98 20.04 -15.45 -21.88
C THR A 98 18.60 -15.78 -22.27
N SER A 99 17.68 -15.68 -21.32
CA SER A 99 16.25 -15.93 -21.53
C SER A 99 15.69 -15.10 -22.68
N LEU A 100 14.75 -15.68 -23.44
CA LEU A 100 14.29 -15.05 -24.68
C LEU A 100 13.58 -13.71 -24.42
N ALA A 101 12.86 -13.59 -23.30
CA ALA A 101 12.25 -12.33 -22.88
C ALA A 101 13.29 -11.22 -22.61
N VAL A 102 14.41 -11.56 -21.97
CA VAL A 102 15.51 -10.62 -21.73
C VAL A 102 16.17 -10.24 -23.06
N SER A 103 16.49 -11.22 -23.90
CA SER A 103 17.13 -11.00 -25.20
C SER A 103 16.31 -10.06 -26.09
N VAL A 104 14.99 -10.28 -26.20
CA VAL A 104 14.08 -9.41 -26.99
C VAL A 104 14.10 -7.97 -26.50
N VAL A 105 14.16 -7.75 -25.18
CA VAL A 105 14.20 -6.41 -24.59
C VAL A 105 15.55 -5.73 -24.81
N VAL A 106 16.66 -6.47 -24.69
CA VAL A 106 18.02 -5.99 -24.98
C VAL A 106 18.16 -5.64 -26.46
N GLU A 107 17.73 -6.52 -27.36
CA GLU A 107 17.67 -6.29 -28.81
C GLU A 107 16.79 -5.09 -29.17
N GLY A 108 15.73 -4.87 -28.38
CA GLY A 108 14.86 -3.70 -28.46
C GLY A 108 15.51 -2.38 -28.00
N GLY A 109 16.77 -2.39 -27.56
CA GLY A 109 17.58 -1.21 -27.27
C GLY A 109 17.77 -0.86 -25.79
N ALA A 110 17.25 -1.67 -24.87
CA ALA A 110 17.38 -1.42 -23.43
C ALA A 110 18.67 -2.04 -22.84
N THR A 111 19.19 -1.46 -21.76
CA THR A 111 20.34 -2.00 -21.03
C THR A 111 19.87 -2.76 -19.78
N CYS A 112 20.22 -4.04 -19.64
CA CYS A 112 19.96 -4.77 -18.39
C CYS A 112 21.03 -4.40 -17.37
N VAL A 113 20.66 -4.01 -16.14
CA VAL A 113 21.59 -3.49 -15.12
C VAL A 113 21.69 -4.37 -13.85
N GLY A 114 21.00 -5.51 -13.82
CA GLY A 114 21.05 -6.38 -12.64
C GLY A 114 19.92 -7.38 -12.53
N LYS A 115 20.13 -8.31 -11.60
CA LYS A 115 19.13 -9.27 -11.14
C LYS A 115 18.54 -8.81 -9.82
N THR A 116 17.22 -8.82 -9.73
CA THR A 116 16.47 -8.33 -8.57
C THR A 116 15.97 -9.46 -7.70
N VAL A 117 15.83 -9.18 -6.40
CA VAL A 117 15.32 -10.12 -5.41
C VAL A 117 13.95 -10.66 -5.82
N ILE A 118 13.84 -11.98 -5.80
CA ILE A 118 12.58 -12.71 -5.82
C ILE A 118 12.42 -13.40 -4.46
N THR A 119 11.20 -13.57 -3.97
CA THR A 119 10.97 -14.43 -2.80
C THR A 119 11.40 -15.86 -3.11
N GLU A 120 11.92 -16.58 -2.12
CA GLU A 120 12.29 -18.00 -2.19
C GLU A 120 11.41 -18.81 -3.16
N MET A 121 12.06 -19.33 -4.21
CA MET A 121 11.51 -20.17 -5.28
C MET A 121 10.28 -19.59 -6.00
N GLY A 122 10.11 -18.26 -5.98
CA GLY A 122 9.00 -17.58 -6.66
C GLY A 122 7.60 -17.92 -6.12
N TYR A 123 7.49 -18.71 -5.04
CA TYR A 123 6.24 -19.36 -4.63
C TYR A 123 5.28 -18.45 -3.84
N SER A 124 5.82 -17.53 -3.02
CA SER A 124 5.02 -16.65 -2.16
C SER A 124 4.81 -15.26 -2.76
N ILE A 125 3.60 -14.71 -2.62
CA ILE A 125 3.26 -13.35 -3.10
C ILE A 125 3.13 -12.30 -1.99
N PHE A 126 3.21 -12.69 -0.72
CA PHE A 126 3.02 -11.79 0.42
C PHE A 126 4.33 -11.39 1.11
N GLY A 127 5.46 -11.67 0.46
CA GLY A 127 6.80 -11.38 0.97
C GLY A 127 7.19 -12.28 2.15
N GLY A 128 8.39 -12.04 2.68
CA GLY A 128 9.05 -12.94 3.61
C GLY A 128 9.99 -13.85 2.85
N ASP A 129 11.28 -13.55 2.94
CA ASP A 129 12.34 -14.43 2.50
C ASP A 129 13.18 -14.76 3.72
N LYS A 130 13.48 -16.03 3.92
CA LYS A 130 14.26 -16.50 5.07
C LYS A 130 15.76 -16.29 4.84
N HIS A 131 16.19 -16.27 3.58
CA HIS A 131 17.58 -16.23 3.17
C HIS A 131 18.03 -14.83 2.78
N TYR A 132 17.21 -14.10 2.03
CA TYR A 132 17.47 -12.72 1.66
C TYR A 132 16.78 -11.74 2.63
N GLU A 133 17.46 -10.65 2.97
CA GLU A 133 16.77 -9.55 3.63
C GLU A 133 15.72 -8.97 2.66
N ALA A 134 14.45 -9.03 3.06
CA ALA A 134 13.36 -8.50 2.26
C ALA A 134 13.63 -7.04 1.83
N PRO A 135 13.42 -6.69 0.54
CA PRO A 135 13.56 -5.33 0.06
C PRO A 135 12.74 -4.33 0.88
N THR A 136 13.21 -3.10 1.00
CA THR A 136 12.50 -2.02 1.70
C THR A 136 11.57 -1.30 0.74
N ASN A 137 10.29 -1.20 1.09
CA ASN A 137 9.30 -0.52 0.27
C ASN A 137 9.60 1.00 0.20
N PRO A 138 9.93 1.59 -0.97
CA PRO A 138 10.35 3.00 -1.04
C PRO A 138 9.24 3.98 -0.70
N VAL A 139 7.99 3.63 -1.02
CA VAL A 139 6.82 4.50 -0.83
C VAL A 139 6.16 4.30 0.52
N ALA A 140 6.32 3.13 1.13
CA ALA A 140 5.79 2.82 2.46
C ALA A 140 6.76 1.94 3.26
N PRO A 141 7.90 2.46 3.78
CA PRO A 141 8.98 1.65 4.37
C PRO A 141 8.59 0.76 5.56
N ALA A 142 7.48 1.08 6.23
CA ALA A 142 6.94 0.28 7.33
C ALA A 142 6.06 -0.90 6.86
N ARG A 143 5.85 -1.05 5.55
CA ARG A 143 4.99 -2.07 4.94
C ARG A 143 5.80 -3.01 4.05
N ILE A 144 5.27 -4.20 3.82
CA ILE A 144 5.86 -5.16 2.88
C ILE A 144 5.84 -4.64 1.43
N CYS A 145 6.76 -5.13 0.62
CA CYS A 145 6.81 -4.83 -0.82
C CYS A 145 5.86 -5.70 -1.65
N GLY A 146 5.27 -6.75 -1.08
CA GLY A 146 4.64 -7.83 -1.85
C GLY A 146 5.69 -8.72 -2.55
N GLY A 147 5.24 -9.73 -3.29
CA GLY A 147 6.09 -10.66 -4.03
C GLY A 147 5.31 -11.41 -5.11
N SER A 148 5.91 -12.37 -5.81
CA SER A 148 7.29 -12.84 -5.63
C SER A 148 8.34 -11.90 -6.21
N SER A 149 8.02 -11.11 -7.24
CA SER A 149 8.96 -10.17 -7.91
C SER A 149 9.16 -8.86 -7.11
N SER A 150 9.53 -9.00 -5.84
CA SER A 150 9.62 -7.91 -4.87
C SER A 150 10.70 -6.88 -5.23
N GLY A 151 11.91 -7.34 -5.56
CA GLY A 151 13.01 -6.49 -5.97
C GLY A 151 12.72 -5.76 -7.28
N SER A 152 12.06 -6.41 -8.24
CA SER A 152 11.66 -5.81 -9.52
C SER A 152 10.79 -4.57 -9.31
N ALA A 153 9.78 -4.67 -8.44
CA ALA A 153 8.89 -3.55 -8.13
C ALA A 153 9.60 -2.45 -7.33
N VAL A 154 10.45 -2.82 -6.36
CA VAL A 154 11.22 -1.86 -5.57
C VAL A 154 12.22 -1.09 -6.44
N ALA A 155 12.91 -1.76 -7.37
CA ALA A 155 13.86 -1.11 -8.27
C ALA A 155 13.20 -0.01 -9.10
N VAL A 156 11.99 -0.27 -9.61
CA VAL A 156 11.20 0.73 -10.35
C VAL A 156 10.65 1.80 -9.41
N ALA A 157 10.12 1.43 -8.23
CA ALA A 157 9.56 2.38 -7.27
C ALA A 157 10.62 3.36 -6.73
N ALA A 158 11.85 2.89 -6.57
CA ALA A 158 13.01 3.66 -6.14
C ALA A 158 13.73 4.39 -7.30
N GLU A 159 13.23 4.28 -8.54
CA GLU A 159 13.83 4.91 -9.74
C GLU A 159 15.28 4.48 -10.00
N LEU A 160 15.61 3.25 -9.61
CA LEU A 160 16.91 2.64 -9.92
C LEU A 160 16.97 2.14 -11.37
N VAL A 161 15.81 1.93 -11.99
CA VAL A 161 15.62 1.51 -13.38
C VAL A 161 14.32 2.11 -13.94
N ASP A 162 14.22 2.24 -15.27
CA ASP A 162 13.03 2.75 -15.95
C ASP A 162 11.88 1.73 -15.95
N PHE A 163 12.24 0.44 -16.04
CA PHE A 163 11.31 -0.68 -15.96
C PHE A 163 12.01 -1.93 -15.43
N SER A 164 11.25 -2.97 -15.10
CA SER A 164 11.81 -4.26 -14.71
C SER A 164 10.94 -5.42 -15.15
N LEU A 165 11.53 -6.60 -15.35
CA LEU A 165 10.81 -7.84 -15.62
C LEU A 165 10.65 -8.66 -14.34
N GLY A 166 9.55 -9.40 -14.26
CA GLY A 166 9.23 -10.30 -13.16
C GLY A 166 8.31 -11.43 -13.61
N ILE A 167 8.05 -12.37 -12.71
CA ILE A 167 7.14 -13.49 -12.95
C ILE A 167 5.85 -13.32 -12.15
N ASP A 168 4.73 -13.72 -12.74
CA ASP A 168 3.42 -13.76 -12.09
C ASP A 168 2.73 -15.09 -12.39
N SER A 169 2.56 -15.92 -11.36
CA SER A 169 1.72 -17.12 -11.41
C SER A 169 0.36 -16.84 -10.76
N ILE A 170 0.40 -16.40 -9.50
CA ILE A 170 -0.78 -16.11 -8.67
C ILE A 170 -0.87 -14.66 -8.19
N GLY A 171 -0.02 -13.77 -8.72
CA GLY A 171 0.06 -12.36 -8.28
C GLY A 171 1.47 -11.77 -8.22
N GLY A 172 2.48 -12.52 -8.68
CA GLY A 172 3.91 -12.19 -8.51
C GLY A 172 4.37 -10.86 -9.09
N VAL A 173 3.60 -10.25 -10.00
CA VAL A 173 3.81 -8.90 -10.53
C VAL A 173 2.76 -7.94 -9.98
N ARG A 174 1.50 -8.37 -9.94
CA ARG A 174 0.37 -7.50 -9.59
C ARG A 174 0.38 -7.04 -8.13
N VAL A 175 0.74 -7.94 -7.21
CA VAL A 175 0.82 -7.65 -5.78
C VAL A 175 1.95 -6.66 -5.47
N PRO A 176 3.20 -6.90 -5.90
CA PRO A 176 4.27 -5.97 -5.58
C PRO A 176 4.11 -4.62 -6.30
N ALA A 177 3.49 -4.58 -7.48
CA ALA A 177 3.11 -3.33 -8.12
C ALA A 177 2.13 -2.51 -7.26
N ALA A 178 1.10 -3.17 -6.72
CA ALA A 178 0.13 -2.55 -5.82
C ALA A 178 0.78 -2.05 -4.52
N CYS A 179 1.62 -2.87 -3.90
CA CYS A 179 2.30 -2.54 -2.64
C CYS A 179 3.32 -1.40 -2.79
N CYS A 180 4.03 -1.35 -3.92
CA CYS A 180 5.08 -0.35 -4.18
C CYS A 180 4.57 0.88 -4.94
N GLY A 181 3.29 0.93 -5.30
CA GLY A 181 2.68 2.09 -5.96
C GLY A 181 3.20 2.34 -7.38
N VAL A 182 3.48 1.28 -8.13
CA VAL A 182 3.97 1.35 -9.52
C VAL A 182 2.99 0.66 -10.48
N LEU A 183 3.14 0.88 -11.78
CA LEU A 183 2.41 0.12 -12.78
C LEU A 183 3.00 -1.30 -12.82
N GLY A 184 2.13 -2.30 -12.90
CA GLY A 184 2.51 -3.69 -13.14
C GLY A 184 1.62 -4.29 -14.21
N PHE A 185 2.20 -4.88 -15.25
CA PHE A 185 1.46 -5.52 -16.33
C PHE A 185 1.69 -7.03 -16.30
N ARG A 186 0.59 -7.78 -16.17
CA ARG A 186 0.54 -9.22 -16.38
C ARG A 186 -0.08 -9.45 -17.76
N PRO A 187 0.67 -9.95 -18.75
CA PRO A 187 0.11 -10.23 -20.06
C PRO A 187 -0.80 -11.46 -20.01
N SER A 188 -1.50 -11.69 -21.12
CA SER A 188 -2.28 -12.90 -21.34
C SER A 188 -1.39 -14.13 -21.20
N HIS A 189 -1.93 -15.20 -20.60
CA HIS A 189 -1.17 -16.44 -20.43
C HIS A 189 -0.72 -16.98 -21.79
N GLY A 190 0.58 -17.28 -21.92
CA GLY A 190 1.20 -17.76 -23.15
C GLY A 190 1.51 -16.68 -24.21
N ALA A 191 1.27 -15.39 -23.93
CA ALA A 191 1.62 -14.32 -24.86
C ALA A 191 3.13 -14.06 -24.96
N ILE A 192 3.87 -14.36 -23.89
CA ILE A 192 5.34 -14.31 -23.85
C ILE A 192 5.83 -15.71 -23.49
N THR A 193 6.85 -16.19 -24.19
CA THR A 193 7.49 -17.47 -23.92
C THR A 193 8.28 -17.45 -22.61
N ASN A 194 8.19 -18.54 -21.83
CA ASN A 194 8.94 -18.73 -20.58
C ASN A 194 10.30 -19.40 -20.80
N THR A 195 10.81 -19.45 -22.04
CA THR A 195 12.14 -20.04 -22.33
C THR A 195 13.24 -19.30 -21.58
N GLY A 196 14.01 -20.04 -20.77
CA GLY A 196 15.05 -19.50 -19.89
C GLY A 196 14.51 -18.82 -18.62
N VAL A 197 13.31 -19.19 -18.19
CA VAL A 197 12.72 -18.72 -16.92
C VAL A 197 12.35 -19.93 -16.07
N ILE A 198 12.77 -19.93 -14.80
CA ILE A 198 12.51 -21.06 -13.89
C ILE A 198 10.99 -21.17 -13.66
N PRO A 199 10.38 -22.35 -13.89
CA PRO A 199 8.93 -22.52 -13.75
C PRO A 199 8.51 -22.53 -12.28
N VAL A 200 7.35 -21.95 -12.01
CA VAL A 200 6.68 -22.04 -10.69
C VAL A 200 5.40 -22.86 -10.83
N SER A 201 4.54 -22.49 -11.78
CA SER A 201 3.32 -23.22 -12.15
C SER A 201 3.05 -22.94 -13.62
N PRO A 202 3.56 -23.76 -14.56
CA PRO A 202 3.52 -23.45 -15.99
C PRO A 202 2.14 -23.13 -16.56
N SER A 203 1.06 -23.68 -15.99
CA SER A 203 -0.29 -23.35 -16.44
C SER A 203 -0.77 -21.97 -15.98
N LEU A 204 -0.08 -21.33 -15.05
CA LEU A 204 -0.40 -20.00 -14.50
C LEU A 204 0.68 -18.95 -14.79
N ASP A 205 1.92 -19.40 -15.01
CA ASP A 205 3.11 -18.57 -15.18
C ASP A 205 3.01 -17.61 -16.36
N THR A 206 3.38 -16.36 -16.09
CA THR A 206 3.53 -15.30 -17.09
C THR A 206 4.71 -14.42 -16.73
N ILE A 207 5.40 -13.92 -17.75
CA ILE A 207 6.40 -12.86 -17.60
C ILE A 207 5.67 -11.52 -17.63
N GLY A 208 5.69 -10.80 -16.52
CA GLY A 208 5.16 -9.44 -16.44
C GLY A 208 6.25 -8.40 -16.29
N TRP A 209 5.87 -7.13 -16.32
CA TRP A 209 6.82 -6.03 -16.17
C TRP A 209 6.24 -4.85 -15.40
N PHE A 210 7.13 -4.04 -14.85
CA PHE A 210 6.82 -2.88 -14.03
C PHE A 210 7.33 -1.61 -14.69
N ALA A 211 6.65 -0.49 -14.48
CA ALA A 211 7.13 0.84 -14.85
C ALA A 211 6.47 1.92 -13.99
N LYS A 212 7.03 3.13 -13.95
CA LYS A 212 6.30 4.31 -13.42
C LYS A 212 5.53 5.04 -14.53
N ASP A 213 6.16 5.19 -15.70
CA ASP A 213 5.55 5.87 -16.85
C ASP A 213 4.72 4.89 -17.69
N PRO A 214 3.42 5.15 -17.94
CA PRO A 214 2.60 4.33 -18.83
C PRO A 214 3.16 4.27 -20.28
N SER A 215 3.94 5.25 -20.70
CA SER A 215 4.62 5.26 -22.01
C SER A 215 5.72 4.20 -22.08
N VAL A 216 6.51 4.07 -21.02
CA VAL A 216 7.53 3.02 -20.88
C VAL A 216 6.85 1.66 -20.81
N LEU A 217 5.81 1.51 -19.97
CA LEU A 217 5.03 0.27 -19.87
C LEU A 217 4.54 -0.22 -21.25
N ARG A 218 3.99 0.71 -22.06
CA ARG A 218 3.50 0.45 -23.41
C ARG A 218 4.60 0.14 -24.42
N ARG A 219 5.73 0.86 -24.38
CA ARG A 219 6.89 0.62 -25.27
C ARG A 219 7.47 -0.78 -25.04
N VAL A 220 7.64 -1.18 -23.77
CA VAL A 220 8.09 -2.53 -23.40
C VAL A 220 7.11 -3.57 -23.95
N GLY A 221 5.81 -3.38 -23.72
CA GLY A 221 4.78 -4.27 -24.24
C GLY A 221 4.79 -4.41 -25.77
N HIS A 222 5.08 -3.34 -26.51
CA HIS A 222 5.19 -3.40 -27.97
C HIS A 222 6.37 -4.26 -28.44
N VAL A 223 7.52 -4.14 -27.76
CA VAL A 223 8.73 -4.90 -28.10
C VAL A 223 8.57 -6.38 -27.73
N ILE A 224 8.08 -6.66 -26.52
CA ILE A 224 8.07 -8.04 -26.00
C ILE A 224 6.88 -8.88 -26.49
N LEU A 225 5.74 -8.27 -26.80
CA LEU A 225 4.55 -8.99 -27.29
C LEU A 225 4.48 -9.08 -28.82
N GLN A 226 5.17 -8.19 -29.54
CA GLN A 226 5.19 -8.14 -31.01
C GLN A 226 3.80 -8.17 -31.68
N LEU A 227 2.78 -7.63 -31.02
CA LEU A 227 1.40 -7.64 -31.51
C LEU A 227 1.17 -6.58 -32.60
N GLY A 228 0.36 -6.92 -33.60
CA GLY A 228 -0.05 -6.03 -34.67
C GLY A 228 -0.82 -4.80 -34.15
N TYR A 229 -0.74 -3.70 -34.91
CA TYR A 229 -1.47 -2.47 -34.59
C TYR A 229 -2.97 -2.62 -34.90
N ALA A 230 -3.80 -2.34 -33.92
CA ALA A 230 -5.25 -2.16 -34.09
C ALA A 230 -5.72 -1.02 -33.18
N GLU A 231 -6.28 0.04 -33.77
CA GLU A 231 -6.85 1.13 -32.99
C GLU A 231 -8.20 0.67 -32.41
N SER A 232 -8.27 0.53 -31.09
CA SER A 232 -9.49 0.15 -30.37
C SER A 232 -9.65 1.02 -29.13
N ARG A 233 -10.89 1.35 -28.80
CA ARG A 233 -11.27 2.19 -27.65
C ARG A 233 -12.27 1.39 -26.80
N PRO A 234 -12.23 1.52 -25.47
CA PRO A 234 -13.15 0.78 -24.62
C PRO A 234 -14.59 1.19 -24.91
N ARG A 235 -15.46 0.21 -25.20
CA ARG A 235 -16.91 0.41 -25.33
C ARG A 235 -17.68 -0.02 -24.09
N HIS A 236 -17.06 -0.85 -23.25
CA HIS A 236 -17.65 -1.32 -22.01
C HIS A 236 -16.61 -1.30 -20.88
N VAL A 237 -16.82 -0.47 -19.88
CA VAL A 237 -16.03 -0.47 -18.63
C VAL A 237 -16.93 -0.98 -17.52
N ILE A 238 -16.62 -2.17 -17.02
CA ILE A 238 -17.46 -2.94 -16.09
C ILE A 238 -16.86 -2.85 -14.69
N ILE A 239 -17.57 -2.24 -13.74
CA ILE A 239 -17.19 -2.21 -12.32
C ILE A 239 -17.70 -3.48 -11.62
N ALA A 240 -16.79 -4.28 -11.04
CA ALA A 240 -17.17 -5.48 -10.29
C ALA A 240 -17.55 -5.15 -8.83
N ASP A 241 -18.83 -4.89 -8.56
CA ASP A 241 -19.27 -4.34 -7.28
C ASP A 241 -18.96 -5.23 -6.09
N ASP A 242 -19.11 -6.55 -6.25
CA ASP A 242 -18.79 -7.57 -5.25
C ASP A 242 -17.30 -7.62 -4.89
N CYS A 243 -16.40 -7.39 -5.85
CA CYS A 243 -14.97 -7.24 -5.56
C CYS A 243 -14.69 -5.98 -4.74
N PHE A 244 -15.35 -4.86 -5.05
CA PHE A 244 -15.20 -3.62 -4.30
C PHE A 244 -15.81 -3.66 -2.89
N GLN A 245 -16.76 -4.57 -2.63
CA GLN A 245 -17.29 -4.81 -1.28
C GLN A 245 -16.25 -5.46 -0.35
N LEU A 246 -15.19 -6.08 -0.89
CA LEU A 246 -14.11 -6.66 -0.09
C LEU A 246 -13.14 -5.61 0.47
N LEU A 247 -13.15 -4.38 -0.08
CA LEU A 247 -12.22 -3.33 0.32
C LEU A 247 -12.32 -3.00 1.81
N LYS A 248 -11.17 -2.87 2.47
CA LYS A 248 -11.03 -2.32 3.82
C LYS A 248 -10.70 -0.83 3.85
N ILE A 249 -10.73 -0.19 2.68
CA ILE A 249 -10.59 1.25 2.48
C ILE A 249 -11.87 1.81 1.87
N PRO A 250 -12.14 3.13 1.95
CA PRO A 250 -13.36 3.70 1.40
C PRO A 250 -13.49 3.44 -0.12
N LYS A 251 -14.52 2.69 -0.53
CA LYS A 251 -14.78 2.30 -1.95
C LYS A 251 -14.73 3.50 -2.90
N ALA A 252 -15.30 4.62 -2.48
CA ALA A 252 -15.36 5.84 -3.27
C ALA A 252 -13.98 6.35 -3.72
N ARG A 253 -12.92 6.15 -2.92
CA ARG A 253 -11.56 6.57 -3.28
C ARG A 253 -11.02 5.87 -4.53
N VAL A 254 -11.53 4.68 -4.82
CA VAL A 254 -11.10 3.87 -5.96
C VAL A 254 -12.12 3.98 -7.08
N THR A 255 -13.40 3.73 -6.80
CA THR A 255 -14.42 3.65 -7.84
C THR A 255 -14.76 5.00 -8.45
N GLN A 256 -14.78 6.09 -7.67
CA GLN A 256 -15.12 7.42 -8.22
C GLN A 256 -14.03 7.93 -9.16
N VAL A 257 -12.76 7.65 -8.85
CA VAL A 257 -11.64 8.01 -9.73
C VAL A 257 -11.80 7.35 -11.09
N VAL A 258 -12.09 6.04 -11.12
CA VAL A 258 -12.29 5.29 -12.36
C VAL A 258 -13.56 5.74 -13.10
N ILE A 259 -14.68 5.90 -12.39
CA ILE A 259 -15.96 6.32 -12.98
C ILE A 259 -15.79 7.69 -13.63
N LYS A 260 -15.33 8.70 -12.90
CA LYS A 260 -15.18 10.07 -13.43
C LYS A 260 -14.19 10.14 -14.59
N SER A 261 -13.10 9.38 -14.52
CA SER A 261 -12.12 9.32 -15.61
C SER A 261 -12.71 8.67 -16.87
N THR A 262 -13.51 7.62 -16.69
CA THR A 262 -14.20 6.94 -17.79
C THR A 262 -15.27 7.83 -18.41
N GLU A 263 -16.10 8.49 -17.59
CA GLU A 263 -17.12 9.43 -18.07
C GLU A 263 -16.49 10.58 -18.85
N LYS A 264 -15.38 11.13 -18.37
CA LYS A 264 -14.66 12.24 -19.04
C LYS A 264 -14.08 11.84 -20.40
N LEU A 265 -13.59 10.61 -20.55
CA LEU A 265 -12.89 10.17 -21.77
C LEU A 265 -13.77 9.45 -22.78
N PHE A 266 -14.74 8.65 -22.32
CA PHE A 266 -15.51 7.74 -23.18
C PHE A 266 -17.03 7.93 -23.05
N GLY A 267 -17.48 8.75 -22.10
CA GLY A 267 -18.89 8.98 -21.82
C GLY A 267 -19.49 7.95 -20.86
N LYS A 268 -20.59 8.35 -20.21
CA LYS A 268 -21.26 7.57 -19.16
C LYS A 268 -21.86 6.25 -19.66
N GLN A 269 -22.27 6.20 -20.92
CA GLN A 269 -22.88 5.02 -21.56
C GLN A 269 -21.94 3.81 -21.66
N VAL A 270 -20.63 4.03 -21.54
CA VAL A 270 -19.62 2.97 -21.54
C VAL A 270 -19.56 2.24 -20.19
N LEU A 271 -20.03 2.87 -19.10
CA LEU A 271 -19.98 2.30 -17.76
C LEU A 271 -21.11 1.32 -17.51
N SER A 272 -20.77 0.21 -16.88
CA SER A 272 -21.73 -0.77 -16.39
C SER A 272 -21.23 -1.42 -15.10
N HIS A 273 -22.12 -2.12 -14.41
CA HIS A 273 -21.86 -2.75 -13.13
C HIS A 273 -22.21 -4.22 -13.20
N THR A 274 -21.45 -5.06 -12.51
CA THR A 274 -21.73 -6.49 -12.42
C THR A 274 -21.22 -7.08 -11.10
N ASN A 275 -21.81 -8.19 -10.66
CA ASN A 275 -21.22 -9.03 -9.62
C ASN A 275 -20.45 -10.15 -10.31
N ILE A 276 -19.12 -10.07 -10.33
CA ILE A 276 -18.31 -11.02 -11.11
C ILE A 276 -18.36 -12.42 -10.50
N GLY A 277 -18.51 -12.54 -9.18
CA GLY A 277 -18.71 -13.80 -8.49
C GLY A 277 -19.97 -14.52 -8.95
N ASP A 278 -21.10 -13.81 -9.06
CA ASP A 278 -22.35 -14.40 -9.54
C ASP A 278 -22.23 -14.84 -11.01
N TYR A 279 -21.56 -14.02 -11.84
CA TYR A 279 -21.27 -14.36 -13.23
C TYR A 279 -20.41 -15.62 -13.35
N MET A 280 -19.33 -15.72 -12.56
CA MET A 280 -18.46 -16.90 -12.51
C MET A 280 -19.21 -18.15 -12.05
N ALA A 281 -20.05 -18.02 -11.02
CA ALA A 281 -20.87 -19.13 -10.55
C ALA A 281 -21.83 -19.67 -11.63
N SER A 282 -22.31 -18.79 -12.50
CA SER A 282 -23.18 -19.14 -13.64
C SER A 282 -22.42 -19.73 -14.82
N LYS A 283 -21.23 -19.20 -15.14
CA LYS A 283 -20.49 -19.51 -16.38
C LYS A 283 -19.36 -20.53 -16.22
N VAL A 284 -18.99 -20.86 -14.98
CA VAL A 284 -17.93 -21.83 -14.66
C VAL A 284 -18.54 -22.99 -13.86
N PRO A 285 -19.31 -23.89 -14.51
CA PRO A 285 -20.06 -24.96 -13.84
C PRO A 285 -19.18 -25.89 -13.00
N SER A 286 -17.91 -26.08 -13.36
CA SER A 286 -16.98 -26.95 -12.64
C SER A 286 -16.67 -26.43 -11.21
N LEU A 287 -16.92 -25.16 -10.90
CA LEU A 287 -16.78 -24.60 -9.55
C LEU A 287 -17.71 -25.27 -8.52
N LYS A 288 -18.82 -25.88 -8.95
CA LYS A 288 -19.75 -26.58 -8.06
C LYS A 288 -19.10 -27.74 -7.30
N HIS A 289 -18.08 -28.37 -7.88
CA HIS A 289 -17.34 -29.45 -7.23
C HIS A 289 -16.44 -28.97 -6.09
N PHE A 290 -16.07 -27.69 -6.09
CA PHE A 290 -15.27 -27.05 -5.04
C PHE A 290 -16.11 -26.46 -3.90
N HIS A 291 -17.45 -26.49 -4.03
CA HIS A 291 -18.35 -26.25 -2.92
C HIS A 291 -18.37 -27.48 -2.01
N ASN A 292 -17.35 -27.65 -1.16
CA ASN A 292 -17.34 -28.78 -0.24
C ASN A 292 -18.52 -28.70 0.75
N LYS A 293 -19.09 -29.87 1.06
CA LYS A 293 -20.28 -30.06 1.90
C LYS A 293 -20.10 -29.44 3.30
N LYS A 294 -21.19 -28.82 3.78
CA LYS A 294 -21.39 -28.18 5.09
C LYS A 294 -20.82 -28.98 6.26
N LYS A 295 -20.11 -28.28 7.17
CA LYS A 295 -20.24 -28.49 8.62
C LYS A 295 -21.00 -27.27 9.17
N ASN A 296 -22.19 -27.53 9.70
CA ASN A 296 -23.04 -26.67 10.54
C ASN A 296 -22.93 -25.14 10.38
N GLY A 297 -23.91 -24.55 9.68
CA GLY A 297 -24.48 -23.27 10.10
C GLY A 297 -23.96 -21.97 9.50
N GLU A 298 -22.83 -21.90 8.81
CA GLU A 298 -22.30 -20.61 8.32
C GLU A 298 -21.79 -20.59 6.86
N LEU A 299 -22.16 -19.48 6.19
CA LEU A 299 -21.65 -18.85 4.95
C LEU A 299 -21.45 -19.70 3.68
N ARG A 300 -22.28 -19.39 2.67
CA ARG A 300 -22.10 -19.77 1.26
C ARG A 300 -20.69 -19.33 0.81
N VAL A 301 -19.79 -20.28 0.54
CA VAL A 301 -18.45 -20.01 -0.01
C VAL A 301 -18.62 -19.25 -1.33
N SER A 302 -18.00 -18.08 -1.47
CA SER A 302 -18.09 -17.32 -2.71
C SER A 302 -17.43 -18.10 -3.85
N SER A 303 -17.96 -17.95 -5.07
CA SER A 303 -17.38 -18.54 -6.29
C SER A 303 -15.94 -18.09 -6.51
N LEU A 304 -15.61 -16.85 -6.14
CA LEU A 304 -14.24 -16.32 -6.19
C LEU A 304 -13.30 -17.03 -5.22
N LYS A 305 -13.76 -17.36 -4.00
CA LYS A 305 -12.98 -18.19 -3.06
C LYS A 305 -12.78 -19.59 -3.65
N SER A 306 -13.81 -20.18 -4.27
CA SER A 306 -13.69 -21.49 -4.93
C SER A 306 -12.69 -21.47 -6.10
N LEU A 307 -12.70 -20.40 -6.90
CA LEU A 307 -11.73 -20.16 -7.98
C LEU A 307 -10.30 -20.03 -7.43
N SER A 308 -10.13 -19.29 -6.33
CA SER A 308 -8.83 -19.14 -5.66
C SER A 308 -8.31 -20.45 -5.06
N ASN A 309 -9.20 -21.34 -4.61
CA ASN A 309 -8.81 -22.66 -4.12
C ASN A 309 -8.30 -23.51 -5.29
N ALA A 310 -9.04 -23.56 -6.41
CA ALA A 310 -8.61 -24.30 -7.60
C ALA A 310 -7.25 -23.79 -8.15
N MET A 311 -7.04 -22.47 -8.15
CA MET A 311 -5.76 -21.85 -8.49
C MET A 311 -4.63 -22.32 -7.58
N GLN A 312 -4.84 -22.31 -6.27
CA GLN A 312 -3.83 -22.74 -5.29
C GLN A 312 -3.48 -24.22 -5.42
N LEU A 313 -4.44 -25.09 -5.74
CA LEU A 313 -4.18 -26.51 -5.96
C LEU A 313 -3.31 -26.74 -7.21
N LEU A 314 -3.61 -26.05 -8.33
CA LEU A 314 -2.77 -26.10 -9.53
C LEU A 314 -1.36 -25.60 -9.23
N HIS A 315 -1.25 -24.43 -8.61
CA HIS A 315 0.02 -23.83 -8.24
C HIS A 315 0.86 -24.76 -7.38
N ARG A 316 0.26 -25.37 -6.36
CA ARG A 316 0.91 -26.34 -5.47
C ARG A 316 1.37 -27.59 -6.21
N HIS A 317 0.48 -28.21 -6.99
CA HIS A 317 0.77 -29.45 -7.70
C HIS A 317 1.88 -29.26 -8.74
N GLU A 318 1.79 -28.21 -9.55
CA GLU A 318 2.79 -27.94 -10.58
C GLU A 318 4.13 -27.49 -10.00
N PHE A 319 4.12 -26.69 -8.92
CA PHE A 319 5.36 -26.35 -8.24
C PHE A 319 6.05 -27.59 -7.69
N LYS A 320 5.28 -28.45 -7.01
CA LYS A 320 5.78 -29.72 -6.48
C LYS A 320 6.38 -30.58 -7.59
N SER A 321 5.67 -30.75 -8.71
CA SER A 321 6.15 -31.64 -9.79
C SER A 321 7.46 -31.19 -10.43
N HIS A 322 7.78 -29.89 -10.41
CA HIS A 322 9.04 -29.37 -10.96
C HIS A 322 10.19 -29.41 -9.96
N HIS A 323 9.91 -29.23 -8.67
CA HIS A 323 10.95 -28.96 -7.67
C HIS A 323 11.13 -30.07 -6.63
N GLU A 324 10.24 -31.07 -6.58
CA GLU A 324 10.28 -32.17 -5.60
C GLU A 324 11.59 -32.98 -5.68
N GLU A 325 12.10 -33.27 -6.87
CA GLU A 325 13.35 -34.02 -7.05
C GLU A 325 14.55 -33.29 -6.42
N TRP A 326 14.69 -31.99 -6.72
CA TRP A 326 15.76 -31.17 -6.17
C TRP A 326 15.63 -30.98 -4.66
N ILE A 327 14.41 -30.70 -4.16
CA ILE A 327 14.17 -30.54 -2.72
C ILE A 327 14.49 -31.84 -1.96
N ASN A 328 14.10 -33.00 -2.49
CA ASN A 328 14.33 -34.28 -1.83
C ASN A 328 15.81 -34.71 -1.84
N SER A 329 16.53 -34.42 -2.92
CA SER A 329 17.95 -34.77 -3.07
C SER A 329 18.86 -33.83 -2.28
N THR A 330 18.64 -32.52 -2.38
CA THR A 330 19.50 -31.49 -1.80
C THR A 330 19.14 -31.15 -0.34
N LYS A 331 17.88 -31.38 0.06
CA LYS A 331 17.34 -31.06 1.39
C LYS A 331 17.65 -29.62 1.86
N PRO A 332 17.32 -28.60 1.03
CA PRO A 332 17.52 -27.21 1.38
C PRO A 332 16.69 -26.79 2.60
N ILE A 333 17.13 -25.76 3.30
CA ILE A 333 16.35 -25.15 4.39
C ILE A 333 15.33 -24.19 3.78
N VAL A 334 14.12 -24.66 3.49
CA VAL A 334 13.08 -23.84 2.86
C VAL A 334 12.13 -23.15 3.86
N ASP A 335 11.40 -22.14 3.39
CA ASP A 335 10.30 -21.50 4.10
C ASP A 335 9.18 -22.52 4.43
N PRO A 336 8.50 -22.39 5.58
CA PRO A 336 7.39 -23.27 5.95
C PRO A 336 6.29 -23.40 4.88
N VAL A 337 6.05 -22.36 4.08
CA VAL A 337 5.04 -22.38 3.01
C VAL A 337 5.48 -23.32 1.87
N VAL A 338 6.76 -23.28 1.49
CA VAL A 338 7.35 -24.19 0.48
C VAL A 338 7.39 -25.62 1.03
N SER A 339 7.79 -25.81 2.28
CA SER A 339 7.77 -27.13 2.94
C SER A 339 6.35 -27.72 2.99
N ALA A 340 5.34 -26.90 3.29
CA ALA A 340 3.94 -27.34 3.31
C ALA A 340 3.44 -27.77 1.92
N CYS A 341 3.94 -27.15 0.85
CA CYS A 341 3.62 -27.51 -0.54
C CYS A 341 3.99 -28.96 -0.87
N MET A 342 5.13 -29.45 -0.35
CA MET A 342 5.71 -30.77 -0.70
C MET A 342 4.92 -31.97 -0.16
N LYS A 343 4.05 -31.77 0.82
CA LYS A 343 3.25 -32.86 1.40
C LYS A 343 2.32 -33.49 0.35
N THR A 344 2.39 -34.81 0.18
CA THR A 344 1.48 -35.56 -0.71
C THR A 344 0.07 -35.60 -0.14
N ASP A 345 -0.92 -35.41 -1.01
CA ASP A 345 -2.33 -35.55 -0.69
C ASP A 345 -3.05 -36.15 -1.90
N GLU A 346 -3.48 -37.41 -1.78
CA GLU A 346 -4.08 -38.19 -2.88
C GLU A 346 -5.42 -37.62 -3.36
N LEU A 347 -6.17 -36.93 -2.49
CA LEU A 347 -7.42 -36.25 -2.86
C LEU A 347 -7.18 -35.03 -3.75
N LEU A 348 -5.98 -34.47 -3.62
CA LEU A 348 -5.48 -33.29 -4.32
C LEU A 348 -5.18 -33.62 -5.79
N GLU A 349 -4.52 -34.75 -6.05
CA GLU A 349 -4.22 -35.28 -7.40
C GLU A 349 -5.49 -35.55 -8.21
N ALA A 350 -6.49 -36.18 -7.60
CA ALA A 350 -7.78 -36.42 -8.24
C ALA A 350 -8.52 -35.12 -8.65
N SER A 351 -8.17 -33.99 -8.04
CA SER A 351 -8.81 -32.69 -8.26
C SER A 351 -8.14 -31.84 -9.36
N ILE A 352 -6.94 -32.19 -9.83
CA ILE A 352 -6.16 -31.37 -10.79
C ILE A 352 -6.86 -31.25 -12.15
N SER A 353 -7.40 -32.34 -12.68
CA SER A 353 -8.19 -32.31 -13.92
C SER A 353 -9.40 -31.36 -13.82
N SER A 354 -10.03 -31.32 -12.64
CA SER A 354 -11.14 -30.39 -12.37
C SER A 354 -10.66 -28.93 -12.35
N CYS A 355 -9.50 -28.66 -11.74
CA CYS A 355 -8.91 -27.32 -11.74
C CYS A 355 -8.58 -26.83 -13.15
N GLN A 356 -8.05 -27.70 -14.01
CA GLN A 356 -7.77 -27.37 -15.42
C GLN A 356 -9.07 -27.05 -16.19
N LYS A 357 -10.15 -27.79 -15.94
CA LYS A 357 -11.48 -27.48 -16.51
C LYS A 357 -11.98 -26.12 -16.06
N ILE A 358 -11.89 -25.81 -14.76
CA ILE A 358 -12.25 -24.49 -14.20
C ILE A 358 -11.48 -23.37 -14.88
N ARG A 359 -10.17 -23.55 -15.11
CA ARG A 359 -9.32 -22.59 -15.82
C ARG A 359 -9.83 -22.29 -17.23
N ASN A 360 -10.14 -23.33 -17.99
CA ASN A 360 -10.65 -23.18 -19.37
C ASN A 360 -12.03 -22.53 -19.41
N GLU A 361 -12.94 -22.93 -18.51
CA GLU A 361 -14.27 -22.33 -18.36
C GLU A 361 -14.18 -20.86 -17.95
N ALA A 362 -13.31 -20.51 -16.99
CA ALA A 362 -13.08 -19.13 -16.56
C ALA A 362 -12.53 -18.25 -17.68
N ARG A 363 -11.60 -18.78 -18.50
CA ARG A 363 -11.12 -18.10 -19.71
C ARG A 363 -12.25 -17.80 -20.67
N PHE A 364 -13.07 -18.81 -20.99
CA PHE A 364 -14.19 -18.66 -21.91
C PHE A 364 -15.21 -17.64 -21.38
N ALA A 365 -15.51 -17.71 -20.08
CA ALA A 365 -16.42 -16.79 -19.41
C ALA A 365 -15.95 -15.34 -19.50
N LEU A 366 -14.69 -15.03 -19.15
CA LEU A 366 -14.18 -13.65 -19.24
C LEU A 366 -14.03 -13.16 -20.67
N ASN A 367 -13.57 -14.00 -21.60
CA ASN A 367 -13.51 -13.61 -23.00
C ASN A 367 -14.90 -13.26 -23.55
N SER A 368 -15.93 -14.00 -23.15
CA SER A 368 -17.33 -13.74 -23.53
C SER A 368 -17.88 -12.46 -22.91
N LEU A 369 -17.52 -12.18 -21.64
CA LEU A 369 -17.93 -10.97 -20.93
C LEU A 369 -17.28 -9.71 -21.52
N LEU A 370 -15.97 -9.78 -21.76
CA LEU A 370 -15.16 -8.61 -22.12
C LEU A 370 -15.14 -8.34 -23.62
N LYS A 371 -15.20 -9.37 -24.47
CA LYS A 371 -15.02 -9.22 -25.92
C LYS A 371 -13.73 -8.42 -26.23
N ASP A 372 -13.65 -7.79 -27.40
CA ASP A 372 -12.44 -7.10 -27.86
C ASP A 372 -12.28 -5.67 -27.28
N ASP A 373 -13.32 -5.10 -26.68
CA ASP A 373 -13.40 -3.69 -26.28
C ASP A 373 -13.89 -3.47 -24.85
N GLY A 374 -13.95 -4.53 -24.05
CA GLY A 374 -14.37 -4.50 -22.65
C GLY A 374 -13.19 -4.44 -21.68
N ILE A 375 -13.38 -3.69 -20.60
CA ILE A 375 -12.47 -3.62 -19.45
C ILE A 375 -13.25 -3.96 -18.19
N LEU A 376 -12.83 -5.00 -17.46
CA LEU A 376 -13.30 -5.26 -16.11
C LEU A 376 -12.40 -4.54 -15.11
N VAL A 377 -13.02 -3.85 -14.16
CA VAL A 377 -12.37 -3.08 -13.12
C VAL A 377 -12.61 -3.76 -11.77
N ILE A 378 -11.52 -4.11 -11.09
CA ILE A 378 -11.52 -4.67 -9.73
C ILE A 378 -10.45 -3.99 -8.87
N PRO A 379 -10.54 -3.99 -7.53
CA PRO A 379 -9.37 -3.70 -6.70
C PRO A 379 -8.23 -4.68 -7.01
N THR A 380 -6.97 -4.22 -7.01
CA THR A 380 -5.84 -5.15 -7.09
C THR A 380 -5.66 -5.91 -5.78
N LEU A 381 -5.76 -5.19 -4.67
CA LEU A 381 -5.75 -5.73 -3.31
C LEU A 381 -6.95 -5.15 -2.53
N ALA A 382 -7.52 -5.97 -1.65
CA ALA A 382 -8.64 -5.57 -0.80
C ALA A 382 -8.20 -4.73 0.41
N ASP A 383 -6.97 -4.96 0.85
CA ASP A 383 -6.40 -4.47 2.08
C ASP A 383 -5.14 -3.64 1.80
N LEU A 384 -4.78 -2.76 2.73
CA LEU A 384 -3.48 -2.10 2.67
C LEU A 384 -2.35 -3.12 2.82
N PRO A 385 -1.18 -2.88 2.21
CA PRO A 385 0.01 -3.69 2.44
C PRO A 385 0.26 -3.89 3.94
N PRO A 386 0.38 -5.14 4.44
CA PRO A 386 0.68 -5.42 5.84
C PRO A 386 1.95 -4.73 6.33
N LYS A 387 1.99 -4.43 7.64
CA LYS A 387 3.23 -3.92 8.26
C LYS A 387 4.30 -5.01 8.23
N VAL A 388 5.57 -4.61 8.09
CA VAL A 388 6.69 -5.55 8.15
C VAL A 388 6.70 -6.26 9.51
N GLY A 389 6.83 -7.59 9.50
CA GLY A 389 6.85 -8.43 10.72
C GLY A 389 5.50 -8.63 11.40
N ALA A 390 4.41 -8.10 10.82
CA ALA A 390 3.07 -8.20 11.39
C ALA A 390 2.43 -9.56 11.05
N LYS A 391 1.71 -10.15 12.00
CA LYS A 391 1.05 -11.47 11.81
C LYS A 391 -0.07 -11.40 10.78
N GLU A 392 -0.61 -10.21 10.53
CA GLU A 392 -1.70 -9.94 9.60
C GLU A 392 -1.39 -10.37 8.16
N ALA A 393 -0.13 -10.27 7.71
CA ALA A 393 0.30 -10.74 6.39
C ALA A 393 0.08 -12.26 6.19
N PHE A 394 0.09 -12.99 7.31
CA PHE A 394 -0.12 -14.44 7.37
C PHE A 394 -1.53 -14.82 7.80
N SER A 395 -2.43 -13.85 7.95
CA SER A 395 -3.83 -14.15 8.30
C SER A 395 -4.53 -14.80 7.11
N GLU A 396 -5.23 -15.91 7.37
CA GLU A 396 -5.99 -16.66 6.36
C GLU A 396 -7.01 -15.75 5.65
N GLU A 397 -7.60 -14.81 6.39
CA GLU A 397 -8.56 -13.85 5.85
C GLU A 397 -7.94 -12.89 4.82
N TYR A 398 -6.79 -12.30 5.12
CA TYR A 398 -6.08 -11.39 4.21
C TYR A 398 -5.70 -12.12 2.92
N GLN A 399 -5.08 -13.30 3.05
CA GLN A 399 -4.68 -14.12 1.91
C GLN A 399 -5.88 -14.55 1.08
N THR A 400 -6.97 -15.00 1.72
CA THR A 400 -8.19 -15.40 1.02
C THR A 400 -8.78 -14.25 0.19
N ARG A 401 -8.84 -13.03 0.74
CA ARG A 401 -9.36 -11.87 0.01
C ARG A 401 -8.47 -11.51 -1.18
N ALA A 402 -7.16 -11.42 -0.96
CA ALA A 402 -6.21 -11.11 -2.03
C ALA A 402 -6.25 -12.17 -3.15
N LEU A 403 -6.16 -13.46 -2.80
CA LEU A 403 -6.18 -14.55 -3.77
C LEU A 403 -7.52 -14.66 -4.50
N SER A 404 -8.64 -14.32 -3.86
CA SER A 404 -9.95 -14.27 -4.53
C SER A 404 -10.00 -13.26 -5.67
N LEU A 405 -9.37 -12.09 -5.49
CA LEU A 405 -9.25 -11.06 -6.54
C LEU A 405 -8.25 -11.50 -7.62
N LEU A 406 -7.08 -11.99 -7.22
CA LEU A 406 -6.00 -12.36 -8.14
C LEU A 406 -6.34 -13.57 -9.01
N ALA A 407 -7.12 -14.52 -8.49
CA ALA A 407 -7.52 -15.73 -9.19
C ALA A 407 -8.37 -15.49 -10.44
N ILE A 408 -9.12 -14.37 -10.50
CA ILE A 408 -9.92 -13.99 -11.67
C ILE A 408 -9.05 -13.99 -12.93
N VAL A 409 -7.84 -13.44 -12.85
CA VAL A 409 -6.92 -13.30 -13.99
C VAL A 409 -5.97 -14.48 -14.11
N SER A 410 -5.44 -15.00 -13.01
CA SER A 410 -4.56 -16.18 -13.06
C SER A 410 -5.26 -17.39 -13.66
N MET A 411 -6.54 -17.62 -13.33
CA MET A 411 -7.31 -18.76 -13.85
C MET A 411 -7.89 -18.51 -15.25
N SER A 412 -8.26 -17.29 -15.61
CA SER A 412 -8.73 -17.01 -16.98
C SER A 412 -7.57 -16.91 -17.97
N GLY A 413 -6.38 -16.52 -17.51
CA GLY A 413 -5.26 -16.16 -18.37
C GLY A 413 -5.45 -14.84 -19.12
N CYS A 414 -6.43 -14.02 -18.74
CA CYS A 414 -6.59 -12.66 -19.27
C CYS A 414 -5.36 -11.78 -18.98
N CYS A 415 -5.25 -10.65 -19.67
CA CYS A 415 -4.25 -9.63 -19.36
C CYS A 415 -4.77 -8.66 -18.31
N GLN A 416 -3.88 -8.16 -17.46
CA GLN A 416 -4.21 -7.26 -16.37
C GLN A 416 -3.11 -6.21 -16.18
N VAL A 417 -3.52 -4.98 -15.91
CA VAL A 417 -2.65 -3.89 -15.45
C VAL A 417 -3.07 -3.43 -14.06
N THR A 418 -2.10 -3.36 -13.15
CA THR A 418 -2.22 -2.72 -11.84
C THR A 418 -1.90 -1.24 -11.99
N LEU A 419 -2.83 -0.38 -11.58
CA LEU A 419 -2.78 1.08 -11.71
C LEU A 419 -2.77 1.73 -10.32
N PRO A 420 -1.72 2.50 -9.95
CA PRO A 420 -1.72 3.25 -8.70
C PRO A 420 -2.71 4.43 -8.75
N LEU A 421 -3.57 4.54 -7.74
CA LEU A 421 -4.62 5.58 -7.58
C LEU A 421 -4.40 6.43 -6.33
N GLY A 422 -3.16 6.80 -6.05
CA GLY A 422 -2.79 7.61 -4.89
C GLY A 422 -2.56 6.77 -3.63
N SER A 423 -2.82 7.36 -2.46
CA SER A 423 -2.53 6.74 -1.16
C SER A 423 -3.67 6.86 -0.16
N HIS A 424 -3.69 5.96 0.82
CA HIS A 424 -4.52 5.99 2.02
C HIS A 424 -3.71 5.46 3.19
N ASP A 425 -3.74 6.15 4.32
CA ASP A 425 -2.86 5.89 5.47
C ASP A 425 -1.38 5.74 5.09
N LYS A 426 -0.91 6.62 4.18
CA LYS A 426 0.46 6.63 3.62
C LYS A 426 0.85 5.34 2.90
N CYS A 427 -0.13 4.51 2.53
CA CYS A 427 0.07 3.29 1.76
C CYS A 427 -0.52 3.49 0.36
N PRO A 428 0.13 3.01 -0.71
CA PRO A 428 -0.45 3.07 -2.04
C PRO A 428 -1.77 2.33 -2.12
N ILE A 429 -2.68 2.85 -2.94
CA ILE A 429 -3.90 2.16 -3.37
C ILE A 429 -3.78 1.90 -4.86
N SER A 430 -4.29 0.76 -5.32
CA SER A 430 -4.31 0.45 -6.74
C SER A 430 -5.62 -0.17 -7.19
N VAL A 431 -5.89 -0.05 -8.49
CA VAL A 431 -6.99 -0.72 -9.18
C VAL A 431 -6.42 -1.57 -10.31
N SER A 432 -7.14 -2.63 -10.66
CA SER A 432 -6.81 -3.49 -11.78
C SER A 432 -7.76 -3.23 -12.93
N PHE A 433 -7.21 -2.98 -14.12
CA PHE A 433 -7.97 -3.10 -15.37
C PHE A 433 -7.63 -4.44 -16.03
N ILE A 434 -8.65 -5.16 -16.46
CA ILE A 434 -8.56 -6.49 -17.03
C ILE A 434 -9.23 -6.46 -18.40
N ALA A 435 -8.50 -6.87 -19.43
CA ALA A 435 -9.06 -7.10 -20.76
C ALA A 435 -9.04 -8.60 -21.08
N ARG A 436 -9.73 -9.02 -22.14
CA ARG A 436 -9.80 -10.43 -22.52
C ARG A 436 -8.40 -11.03 -22.77
N HIS A 437 -8.31 -12.37 -22.76
CA HIS A 437 -7.09 -13.05 -23.22
C HIS A 437 -6.80 -12.65 -24.67
N GLY A 438 -5.58 -12.21 -24.96
CA GLY A 438 -5.14 -11.64 -26.24
C GLY A 438 -5.41 -10.13 -26.40
N GLY A 439 -6.06 -9.49 -25.42
CA GLY A 439 -6.38 -8.06 -25.42
C GLY A 439 -5.24 -7.16 -24.94
N ASP A 440 -4.01 -7.66 -24.87
CA ASP A 440 -2.87 -7.00 -24.23
C ASP A 440 -2.56 -5.63 -24.79
N ARG A 441 -2.51 -5.53 -26.13
CA ARG A 441 -2.23 -4.27 -26.81
C ARG A 441 -3.32 -3.23 -26.54
N PHE A 442 -4.58 -3.63 -26.64
CA PHE A 442 -5.75 -2.80 -26.33
C PHE A 442 -5.67 -2.27 -24.89
N LEU A 443 -5.32 -3.12 -23.92
CA LEU A 443 -5.19 -2.73 -22.53
C LEU A 443 -4.05 -1.72 -22.32
N LEU A 444 -2.87 -1.95 -22.90
CA LEU A 444 -1.73 -1.03 -22.83
C LEU A 444 -2.04 0.35 -23.45
N ASP A 445 -2.65 0.36 -24.64
CA ASP A 445 -3.06 1.59 -25.32
C ASP A 445 -4.12 2.35 -24.50
N THR A 446 -5.10 1.64 -23.94
CA THR A 446 -6.13 2.24 -23.10
C THR A 446 -5.56 2.85 -21.83
N VAL A 447 -4.66 2.14 -21.14
CA VAL A 447 -3.96 2.67 -19.95
C VAL A 447 -3.20 3.94 -20.30
N LYS A 448 -2.43 3.94 -21.40
CA LYS A 448 -1.67 5.12 -21.82
C LYS A 448 -2.58 6.32 -22.07
N ALA A 449 -3.75 6.11 -22.67
CA ALA A 449 -4.72 7.17 -22.90
C ALA A 449 -5.42 7.66 -21.62
N MET A 450 -5.72 6.76 -20.67
CA MET A 450 -6.47 7.08 -19.46
C MET A 450 -5.63 7.63 -18.31
N PHE A 451 -4.33 7.30 -18.25
CA PHE A 451 -3.53 7.47 -17.03
C PHE A 451 -3.49 8.91 -16.51
N ALA A 452 -3.31 9.90 -17.39
CA ALA A 452 -3.26 11.31 -16.99
C ALA A 452 -4.58 11.76 -16.34
N THR A 453 -5.72 11.37 -16.92
CA THR A 453 -7.04 11.68 -16.37
C THR A 453 -7.28 10.96 -15.04
N LEU A 454 -6.82 9.71 -14.90
CA LEU A 454 -6.89 8.99 -13.63
C LEU A 454 -6.14 9.75 -12.52
N GLN A 455 -4.91 10.19 -12.77
CA GLN A 455 -4.13 10.94 -11.79
C GLN A 455 -4.79 12.29 -11.44
N GLU A 456 -5.34 13.01 -12.42
CA GLU A 456 -6.11 14.23 -12.17
C GLU A 456 -7.31 13.97 -11.22
N GLN A 457 -8.06 12.88 -11.44
CA GLN A 457 -9.20 12.55 -10.58
C GLN A 457 -8.78 12.07 -9.19
N VAL A 458 -7.60 11.42 -9.05
CA VAL A 458 -7.02 11.09 -7.74
C VAL A 458 -6.79 12.36 -6.92
N ASP A 459 -6.22 13.39 -7.53
CA ASP A 459 -5.97 14.67 -6.86
C ASP A 459 -7.26 15.37 -6.44
N VAL A 460 -8.28 15.34 -7.29
CA VAL A 460 -9.61 15.91 -6.98
C VAL A 460 -10.26 15.22 -5.79
N VAL A 461 -10.31 13.88 -5.80
CA VAL A 461 -10.92 13.09 -4.71
C VAL A 461 -10.14 13.27 -3.40
N SER A 462 -8.81 13.32 -3.48
CA SER A 462 -7.95 13.54 -2.30
C SER A 462 -8.20 14.91 -1.65
N LYS A 463 -8.41 15.96 -2.45
CA LYS A 463 -8.72 17.31 -1.94
C LYS A 463 -10.12 17.39 -1.32
N SER A 464 -11.13 16.76 -1.94
CA SER A 464 -12.50 16.76 -1.40
C SER A 464 -12.63 16.01 -0.06
N ASP A 465 -11.84 14.94 0.13
CA ASP A 465 -11.83 14.21 1.40
C ASP A 465 -11.22 15.03 2.54
N LEU A 466 -10.15 15.81 2.26
CA LEU A 466 -9.55 16.70 3.23
C LEU A 466 -10.52 17.80 3.67
N SER A 467 -11.30 18.37 2.74
CA SER A 467 -12.31 19.37 3.08
C SER A 467 -13.46 18.77 3.89
N ASN A 468 -13.97 17.60 3.51
CA ASN A 468 -15.08 16.96 4.23
C ASN A 468 -14.68 16.51 5.63
N ASN A 469 -13.46 15.98 5.80
CA ASN A 469 -12.94 15.61 7.12
C ASN A 469 -12.70 16.84 8.01
N ALA A 470 -12.19 17.94 7.45
CA ALA A 470 -12.01 19.18 8.19
C ALA A 470 -13.37 19.73 8.69
N ILE A 471 -14.39 19.75 7.82
CA ILE A 471 -15.75 20.18 8.17
C ILE A 471 -16.33 19.27 9.28
N SER A 472 -16.18 17.96 9.18
CA SER A 472 -16.66 17.00 10.18
C SER A 472 -15.95 17.13 11.54
N GLN A 473 -14.65 17.45 11.54
CA GLN A 473 -13.89 17.70 12.77
C GLN A 473 -14.30 19.00 13.44
N GLU A 474 -14.57 20.05 12.67
CA GLU A 474 -15.07 21.34 13.17
C GLU A 474 -16.47 21.21 13.77
N GLU A 475 -17.38 20.49 13.11
CA GLU A 475 -18.72 20.21 13.65
C GLU A 475 -18.66 19.37 14.93
N SER A 476 -17.80 18.35 14.97
CA SER A 476 -17.58 17.53 16.17
C SER A 476 -16.97 18.34 17.32
N ALA A 477 -16.06 19.27 17.01
CA ALA A 477 -15.48 20.18 17.99
C ALA A 477 -16.54 21.13 18.58
N GLU A 478 -17.45 21.65 17.74
CA GLU A 478 -18.56 22.47 18.20
C GLU A 478 -19.55 21.69 19.09
N ILE A 479 -19.85 20.43 18.75
CA ILE A 479 -20.67 19.55 19.60
C ILE A 479 -19.99 19.32 20.97
N ALA A 480 -18.68 19.04 20.98
CA ALA A 480 -17.92 18.87 22.21
C ALA A 480 -17.92 20.17 23.04
N LYS A 481 -17.76 21.33 22.41
CA LYS A 481 -17.88 22.64 23.07
C LYS A 481 -19.28 22.82 23.67
N GLU A 482 -20.36 22.50 22.97
CA GLU A 482 -21.73 22.63 23.54
C GLU A 482 -21.97 21.68 24.71
N LYS A 483 -21.45 20.45 24.68
CA LYS A 483 -21.45 19.55 25.85
C LYS A 483 -20.68 20.15 27.02
N GLY A 484 -19.51 20.75 26.75
CA GLY A 484 -18.73 21.50 27.74
C GLY A 484 -19.51 22.68 28.32
N ASN A 485 -20.24 23.44 27.50
CA ASN A 485 -21.08 24.56 27.93
C ASN A 485 -22.20 24.09 28.87
N ASN A 486 -22.85 22.97 28.56
CA ASN A 486 -23.90 22.40 29.38
C ASN A 486 -23.36 21.90 30.73
N ALA A 487 -22.24 21.15 30.72
CA ALA A 487 -21.58 20.72 31.96
C ALA A 487 -21.12 21.92 32.81
N PHE A 488 -20.67 23.01 32.17
CA PHE A 488 -20.30 24.25 32.85
C PHE A 488 -21.50 24.92 33.52
N LYS A 489 -22.66 24.98 32.86
CA LYS A 489 -23.92 25.50 33.45
C LYS A 489 -24.36 24.67 34.65
N GLU A 490 -24.16 23.36 34.61
CA GLU A 490 -24.43 22.43 35.72
C GLU A 490 -23.36 22.46 36.83
N ARG A 491 -22.36 23.35 36.73
CA ARG A 491 -21.20 23.44 37.65
C ARG A 491 -20.36 22.17 37.75
N GLN A 492 -20.44 21.28 36.75
CA GLN A 492 -19.63 20.07 36.66
C GLN A 492 -18.29 20.40 36.00
N TRP A 493 -17.45 21.15 36.71
CA TRP A 493 -16.24 21.77 36.16
C TRP A 493 -15.25 20.76 35.55
N GLN A 494 -15.02 19.62 36.20
CA GLN A 494 -14.13 18.58 35.69
C GLN A 494 -14.62 17.98 34.36
N LYS A 495 -15.93 17.76 34.22
CA LYS A 495 -16.52 17.27 32.97
C LYS A 495 -16.46 18.33 31.87
N ALA A 496 -16.70 19.60 32.22
CA ALA A 496 -16.54 20.71 31.29
C ALA A 496 -15.10 20.79 30.75
N VAL A 497 -14.09 20.65 31.61
CA VAL A 497 -12.68 20.58 31.19
C VAL A 497 -12.41 19.44 30.22
N SER A 498 -12.97 18.25 30.47
CA SER A 498 -12.83 17.09 29.58
C SER A 498 -13.40 17.40 28.19
N PHE A 499 -14.63 17.90 28.11
CA PHE A 499 -15.28 18.18 26.83
C PHE A 499 -14.60 19.32 26.05
N TYR A 500 -14.15 20.38 26.72
CA TYR A 500 -13.38 21.43 26.02
C TYR A 500 -12.00 20.93 25.57
N SER A 501 -11.38 20.00 26.31
CA SER A 501 -10.12 19.37 25.87
C SER A 501 -10.31 18.50 24.63
N GLU A 502 -11.45 17.81 24.53
CA GLU A 502 -11.86 17.10 23.32
C GLU A 502 -12.06 18.07 22.15
N ALA A 503 -12.77 19.19 22.36
CA ALA A 503 -12.94 20.23 21.34
C ALA A 503 -11.60 20.79 20.84
N ILE A 504 -10.64 21.06 21.75
CA ILE A 504 -9.29 21.54 21.41
C ILE A 504 -8.49 20.48 20.63
N LYS A 505 -8.64 19.20 20.98
CA LYS A 505 -7.98 18.11 20.26
C LYS A 505 -8.52 17.97 18.83
N LEU A 506 -9.82 18.22 18.63
CA LEU A 506 -10.48 18.17 17.33
C LEU A 506 -10.21 19.43 16.49
N SER A 507 -10.24 20.62 17.09
CA SER A 507 -9.93 21.89 16.43
C SER A 507 -9.23 22.87 17.38
N GLY A 508 -7.89 22.87 17.35
CA GLY A 508 -7.05 23.64 18.27
C GLY A 508 -6.88 25.12 17.93
N LYS A 509 -7.55 25.64 16.89
CA LYS A 509 -7.41 27.02 16.41
C LYS A 509 -8.50 27.98 16.92
N ASN A 510 -9.50 27.49 17.64
CA ASN A 510 -10.59 28.32 18.15
C ASN A 510 -10.30 28.83 19.57
N ALA A 511 -10.07 30.14 19.71
CA ALA A 511 -9.80 30.80 20.99
C ALA A 511 -10.90 30.58 22.05
N THR A 512 -12.15 30.35 21.62
CA THR A 512 -13.29 30.14 22.51
C THR A 512 -13.15 28.86 23.34
N TYR A 513 -12.58 27.78 22.78
CA TYR A 513 -12.46 26.51 23.51
C TYR A 513 -11.49 26.63 24.68
N TYR A 514 -10.34 27.26 24.45
CA TYR A 514 -9.36 27.55 25.50
C TYR A 514 -9.93 28.52 26.54
N SER A 515 -10.58 29.59 26.09
CA SER A 515 -11.21 30.55 27.01
C SER A 515 -12.27 29.87 27.90
N ASN A 516 -13.11 29.00 27.34
CA ASN A 516 -14.14 28.29 28.09
C ASN A 516 -13.57 27.22 29.04
N ARG A 517 -12.49 26.53 28.63
CA ARG A 517 -11.77 25.61 29.51
C ARG A 517 -11.09 26.34 30.66
N ALA A 518 -10.52 27.52 30.42
CA ALA A 518 -9.98 28.38 31.46
C ALA A 518 -11.06 28.78 32.49
N ALA A 519 -12.28 29.06 32.04
CA ALA A 519 -13.40 29.31 32.95
C ALA A 519 -13.69 28.11 33.87
N ALA A 520 -13.66 26.89 33.32
CA ALA A 520 -13.87 25.68 34.10
C ALA A 520 -12.72 25.44 35.08
N TYR A 521 -11.47 25.72 34.69
CA TYR A 521 -10.31 25.67 35.59
C TYR A 521 -10.39 26.70 36.72
N LEU A 522 -10.88 27.92 36.45
CA LEU A 522 -11.17 28.90 37.50
C LEU A 522 -12.20 28.34 38.51
N GLY A 523 -13.24 27.67 38.03
CA GLY A 523 -14.23 27.00 38.88
C GLY A 523 -13.66 25.85 39.73
N LEU A 524 -12.55 25.25 39.31
CA LEU A 524 -11.80 24.21 40.04
C LEU A 524 -10.71 24.76 40.96
N GLY A 525 -10.43 26.07 40.93
CA GLY A 525 -9.27 26.66 41.60
C GLY A 525 -7.91 26.31 40.97
N SER A 526 -7.91 25.78 39.74
CA SER A 526 -6.71 25.43 38.98
C SER A 526 -6.16 26.65 38.23
N PHE A 527 -5.66 27.63 38.99
CA PHE A 527 -5.36 28.97 38.45
C PHE A 527 -4.19 28.99 37.46
N LEU A 528 -3.17 28.14 37.63
CA LEU A 528 -2.05 28.04 36.68
C LEU A 528 -2.50 27.54 35.30
N GLN A 529 -3.36 26.53 35.27
CA GLN A 529 -3.94 26.00 34.03
C GLN A 529 -4.89 27.01 33.38
N ALA A 530 -5.66 27.75 34.18
CA ALA A 530 -6.52 28.82 33.68
C ALA A 530 -5.72 29.96 33.03
N GLU A 531 -4.59 30.37 33.61
CA GLU A 531 -3.71 31.40 33.02
C GLU A 531 -3.12 30.93 31.68
N ALA A 532 -2.63 29.69 31.62
CA ALA A 532 -2.07 29.10 30.41
C ALA A 532 -3.09 29.06 29.26
N ASP A 533 -4.31 28.58 29.54
CA ASP A 533 -5.39 28.52 28.55
C ASP A 533 -5.85 29.91 28.11
N CYS A 534 -5.93 30.89 29.01
CA CYS A 534 -6.26 32.26 28.61
C CYS A 534 -5.18 32.87 27.72
N SER A 535 -3.90 32.58 27.99
CA SER A 535 -2.79 33.05 27.16
C SER A 535 -2.83 32.40 25.77
N ALA A 536 -3.13 31.11 25.69
CA ALA A 536 -3.37 30.43 24.42
C ALA A 536 -4.57 31.04 23.66
N ALA A 537 -5.66 31.35 24.34
CA ALA A 537 -6.83 32.02 23.74
C ALA A 537 -6.49 33.40 23.19
N ILE A 538 -5.69 34.20 23.92
CA ILE A 538 -5.28 35.56 23.50
C ILE A 538 -4.32 35.50 22.31
N ASN A 539 -3.41 34.52 22.26
CA ASN A 539 -2.53 34.32 21.11
C ASN A 539 -3.31 33.97 19.84
N LEU A 540 -4.46 33.31 19.96
CA LEU A 540 -5.34 32.97 18.86
C LEU A 540 -6.28 34.13 18.48
N ASP A 541 -6.79 34.87 19.47
CA ASP A 541 -7.67 36.02 19.30
C ASP A 541 -7.32 37.12 20.31
N THR A 542 -6.59 38.13 19.83
CA THR A 542 -6.13 39.26 20.64
C THR A 542 -7.26 40.18 21.12
N LYS A 543 -8.48 40.02 20.59
CA LYS A 543 -9.69 40.78 20.97
C LYS A 543 -10.61 40.00 21.92
N ASN A 544 -10.19 38.83 22.41
CA ASN A 544 -11.02 38.00 23.30
C ASN A 544 -11.10 38.57 24.72
N VAL A 545 -12.06 39.48 24.95
CA VAL A 545 -12.28 40.16 26.25
C VAL A 545 -12.41 39.17 27.40
N LYS A 546 -13.13 38.05 27.19
CA LYS A 546 -13.34 37.01 28.23
C LYS A 546 -12.03 36.37 28.66
N ALA A 547 -11.09 36.16 27.73
CA ALA A 547 -9.79 35.58 28.05
C ALA A 547 -8.95 36.52 28.93
N TYR A 548 -8.94 37.83 28.65
CA TYR A 548 -8.26 38.81 29.51
C TYR A 548 -8.89 38.88 30.91
N LEU A 549 -10.22 38.92 31.03
CA LEU A 549 -10.91 38.90 32.32
C LEU A 549 -10.57 37.64 33.14
N ARG A 550 -10.59 36.48 32.48
CA ARG A 550 -10.31 35.17 33.11
C ARG A 550 -8.84 35.05 33.51
N ARG A 551 -7.90 35.54 32.69
CA ARG A 551 -6.47 35.56 33.02
C ARG A 551 -6.16 36.50 34.17
N GLY A 552 -6.72 37.70 34.17
CA GLY A 552 -6.60 38.64 35.28
C GLY A 552 -7.13 38.06 36.59
N THR A 553 -8.26 37.35 36.53
CA THR A 553 -8.80 36.63 37.70
C THR A 553 -7.88 35.51 38.18
N ALA A 554 -7.33 34.71 37.26
CA ALA A 554 -6.39 33.64 37.62
C ALA A 554 -5.12 34.20 38.28
N ARG A 555 -4.55 35.27 37.71
CA ARG A 555 -3.36 35.97 38.20
C ARG A 555 -3.58 36.60 39.56
N GLU A 556 -4.73 37.22 39.78
CA GLU A 556 -5.12 37.76 41.08
C GLU A 556 -5.17 36.66 42.15
N MET A 557 -5.75 35.50 41.83
CA MET A 557 -5.80 34.34 42.74
C MET A 557 -4.42 33.71 42.99
N LEU A 558 -3.47 33.90 42.08
CA LEU A 558 -2.07 33.48 42.23
C LEU A 558 -1.19 34.52 42.95
N GLY A 559 -1.71 35.72 43.23
CA GLY A 559 -0.96 36.82 43.85
C GLY A 559 -0.18 37.71 42.88
N TYR A 560 -0.35 37.53 41.56
CA TYR A 560 0.28 38.35 40.52
C TYR A 560 -0.56 39.61 40.24
N TYR A 561 -0.64 40.51 41.22
CA TYR A 561 -1.56 41.64 41.20
C TYR A 561 -1.26 42.68 40.11
N LYS A 562 0.03 42.89 39.78
CA LYS A 562 0.46 43.84 38.74
C LYS A 562 0.06 43.36 37.35
N GLU A 563 0.27 42.08 37.07
CA GLU A 563 -0.09 41.44 35.82
C GLU A 563 -1.61 41.29 35.68
N ALA A 564 -2.30 41.07 36.81
CA ALA A 564 -3.76 41.01 36.85
C ALA A 564 -4.41 42.36 36.49
N ILE A 565 -3.93 43.47 37.07
CA ILE A 565 -4.49 44.81 36.78
C ILE A 565 -4.25 45.23 35.33
N GLU A 566 -3.14 44.81 34.72
CA GLU A 566 -2.86 45.02 33.29
C GLU A 566 -3.89 44.31 32.40
N ASP A 567 -4.17 43.03 32.68
CA ASP A 567 -5.18 42.26 31.94
C ASP A 567 -6.59 42.89 32.05
N PHE A 568 -6.97 43.35 33.25
CA PHE A 568 -8.27 44.01 33.44
C PHE A 568 -8.34 45.39 32.76
N ARG A 569 -7.25 46.16 32.76
CA ARG A 569 -7.17 47.43 32.00
C ARG A 569 -7.29 47.18 30.51
N TYR A 570 -6.61 46.15 30.00
CA TYR A 570 -6.71 45.78 28.59
C TYR A 570 -8.13 45.34 28.22
N ALA A 571 -8.80 44.59 29.10
CA ALA A 571 -10.22 44.26 28.93
C ALA A 571 -11.11 45.52 28.84
N LEU A 572 -10.81 46.60 29.58
CA LEU A 572 -11.52 47.89 29.47
C LEU A 572 -11.17 48.69 28.22
N VAL A 573 -9.98 48.50 27.65
CA VAL A 573 -9.66 49.07 26.32
C VAL A 573 -10.54 48.43 25.26
N LEU A 574 -10.76 47.12 25.35
CA LEU A 574 -11.62 46.38 24.42
C LEU A 574 -13.12 46.57 24.70
N GLU A 575 -13.52 46.67 25.97
CA GLU A 575 -14.92 46.85 26.41
C GLU A 575 -15.00 47.88 27.56
N PRO A 576 -15.07 49.19 27.25
CA PRO A 576 -14.99 50.28 28.25
C PRO A 576 -16.06 50.27 29.33
N THR A 577 -17.22 49.65 29.06
CA THR A 577 -18.35 49.56 29.99
C THR A 577 -18.35 48.28 30.83
N ASN A 578 -17.28 47.46 30.77
CA ASN A 578 -17.22 46.18 31.47
C ASN A 578 -17.13 46.38 33.00
N LYS A 579 -18.24 46.12 33.69
CA LYS A 579 -18.37 46.31 35.14
C LYS A 579 -17.39 45.45 35.94
N THR A 580 -17.15 44.21 35.52
CA THR A 580 -16.26 43.26 36.19
C THR A 580 -14.82 43.77 36.18
N ALA A 581 -14.32 44.20 35.03
CA ALA A 581 -12.98 44.78 34.93
C ALA A 581 -12.85 46.07 35.73
N THR A 582 -13.86 46.96 35.68
CA THR A 582 -13.85 48.22 36.44
C THR A 582 -13.73 47.98 37.94
N LEU A 583 -14.52 47.04 38.47
CA LEU A 583 -14.48 46.66 39.88
C LEU A 583 -13.13 46.02 40.25
N ALA A 584 -12.60 45.13 39.41
CA ALA A 584 -11.32 44.46 39.66
C ALA A 584 -10.16 45.47 39.66
N VAL A 585 -10.11 46.40 38.71
CA VAL A 585 -9.09 47.47 38.67
C VAL A 585 -9.17 48.35 39.92
N ASN A 586 -10.38 48.75 40.36
CA ASN A 586 -10.52 49.57 41.56
C ASN A 586 -10.15 48.83 42.85
N ARG A 587 -10.43 47.52 42.93
CA ARG A 587 -9.99 46.67 44.04
C ARG A 587 -8.48 46.51 44.07
N LEU A 588 -7.86 46.26 42.92
CA LEU A 588 -6.43 45.98 42.79
C LEU A 588 -5.53 47.21 42.85
N LYS A 589 -6.07 48.43 42.77
CA LYS A 589 -5.32 49.68 43.01
C LYS A 589 -4.77 49.82 44.43
N LEU A 590 -5.27 49.02 45.38
CA LEU A 590 -4.89 49.05 46.80
C LEU A 590 -3.72 48.12 47.14
N PHE A 591 -3.27 47.33 46.17
CA PHE A 591 -2.12 46.43 46.23
C PHE A 591 -1.02 46.94 45.29
#